data_AF-A0A1G6Q8D9-F1
#
_entry.id   AF-A0A1G6Q8D9-F1
#
_cell.length_a   1.000
_cell.length_b   1.000
_cell.length_c   1.000
_cell.angle_alpha   90.00
_cell.angle_beta   90.00
_cell.angle_gamma   90.00
#
_symmetry.space_group_name_H-M   'P 1'
#
loop_
_entity.id
_entity.type
_entity.pdbx_description
1 polymer ?
#
loop_
_entity_poly.entity_id
_entity_poly.type
_entity_poly.pdbx_seq_one_letter_code
_entity_poly.pdbx_strand_id
1 'polypeptide(L)'
;MDYQSRMPSDRLSKDLAYIKGLMEGHGTMDTTPEGKVLHQMVRLMDQMAEEHERMNVRLAELEEYVEAVDEDLNEMELLVYDEVDENEEEDIGFWQVKCPECGDSMLVDEEIFDSGSAEDVECPQCQTVMTISDEGGVSKRDLPHHQRAFLDQNEPMVEQ
;
A
#
# COMPACT_ATOMS: atom_id res chain seq x y z
N MET A 1 -3.98 -17.46 13.50
CA MET A 1 -3.03 -16.32 13.58
C MET A 1 -3.02 -15.87 15.02
N ASP A 2 -1.99 -16.24 15.76
CA ASP A 2 -1.88 -15.93 17.19
C ASP A 2 -1.45 -14.46 17.36
N TYR A 3 -2.42 -13.56 17.34
CA TYR A 3 -2.23 -12.24 17.91
C TYR A 3 -2.21 -12.38 19.44
N GLN A 4 -1.28 -11.68 20.09
CA GLN A 4 -1.19 -11.48 21.54
C GLN A 4 -0.31 -12.49 22.32
N SER A 5 1.00 -12.36 22.13
CA SER A 5 1.88 -12.25 23.31
C SER A 5 1.93 -10.79 23.77
N ARG A 6 0.76 -10.19 24.11
CA ARG A 6 0.73 -8.88 24.79
C ARG A 6 1.13 -9.16 26.25
N MET A 7 2.40 -8.95 26.59
CA MET A 7 2.76 -8.80 28.00
C MET A 7 1.98 -7.58 28.51
N PRO A 8 1.10 -7.72 29.52
CA PRO A 8 0.39 -6.57 30.06
C PRO A 8 1.43 -5.59 30.62
N SER A 9 1.45 -4.37 30.10
CA SER A 9 2.33 -3.27 30.53
C SER A 9 2.30 -3.07 32.06
N ASP A 10 1.14 -3.35 32.63
CA ASP A 10 0.83 -3.40 34.07
C ASP A 10 1.75 -4.31 34.91
N ARG A 11 2.33 -5.36 34.30
CA ARG A 11 3.28 -6.26 34.96
C ARG A 11 4.66 -5.64 35.08
N LEU A 12 5.13 -4.91 34.06
CA LEU A 12 6.42 -4.22 34.08
C LEU A 12 6.47 -3.18 35.20
N SER A 13 5.41 -2.38 35.36
CA SER A 13 5.34 -1.40 36.44
C SER A 13 5.28 -2.04 37.83
N LYS A 14 4.59 -3.19 37.98
CA LYS A 14 4.57 -3.96 39.23
C LYS A 14 5.95 -4.54 39.58
N ASP A 15 6.64 -5.11 38.59
CA ASP A 15 7.97 -5.68 38.78
C ASP A 15 9.00 -4.58 39.12
N LEU A 16 8.91 -3.41 38.48
CA LEU A 16 9.75 -2.24 38.81
C LEU A 16 9.46 -1.67 40.20
N ALA A 17 8.18 -1.58 40.60
CA ALA A 17 7.80 -1.15 41.95
C ALA A 17 8.34 -2.11 43.02
N TYR A 18 8.30 -3.42 42.76
CA TYR A 18 8.89 -4.43 43.63
C TYR A 18 10.41 -4.28 43.76
N ILE A 19 11.12 -4.10 42.64
CA ILE A 19 12.58 -3.89 42.64
C ILE A 19 12.95 -2.61 43.39
N LYS A 20 12.24 -1.50 43.17
CA LYS A 20 12.45 -0.24 43.90
C LYS A 20 12.29 -0.44 45.41
N GLY A 21 11.24 -1.12 45.85
CA GLY A 21 11.03 -1.43 47.27
C GLY A 21 12.14 -2.28 47.89
N LEU A 22 12.68 -3.25 47.14
CA LEU A 22 13.85 -4.03 47.59
C LEU A 22 15.11 -3.17 47.74
N MET A 23 15.32 -2.22 46.83
CA MET A 23 16.47 -1.32 46.85
C MET A 23 16.39 -0.33 48.02
N GLU A 24 15.22 0.26 48.27
CA GLU A 24 14.96 1.14 49.42
C GLU A 24 15.15 0.42 50.77
N GLY A 25 14.87 -0.89 50.82
CA GLY A 25 15.10 -1.72 52.00
C GLY A 25 16.56 -2.12 52.24
N HIS A 26 17.46 -1.91 51.28
CA HIS A 26 18.87 -2.33 51.35
C HIS A 26 19.79 -1.13 51.61
N GLY A 27 19.90 -0.73 52.88
CA GLY A 27 20.49 0.55 53.34
C GLY A 27 21.96 0.85 52.99
N THR A 28 22.66 0.02 52.22
CA THR A 28 24.02 0.28 51.71
C THR A 28 24.06 0.61 50.22
N MET A 29 22.98 0.39 49.45
CA MET A 29 22.98 0.58 47.99
C MET A 29 23.20 2.02 47.55
N ASP A 30 22.83 3.02 48.35
CA ASP A 30 23.01 4.43 47.97
C ASP A 30 24.47 4.90 48.10
N THR A 31 25.29 4.11 48.79
CA THR A 31 26.67 4.48 49.14
C THR A 31 27.71 3.86 48.22
N THR A 32 27.40 2.70 47.63
CA THR A 32 28.33 1.99 46.75
C THR A 32 28.23 2.50 45.31
N PRO A 33 29.34 2.55 44.55
CA PRO A 33 29.29 2.91 43.14
C PRO A 33 28.39 1.97 42.33
N GLU A 34 28.35 0.68 42.67
CA GLU A 34 27.48 -0.31 42.03
C GLU A 34 25.99 -0.02 42.29
N GLY A 35 25.61 0.31 43.53
CA GLY A 35 24.22 0.59 43.88
C GLY A 35 23.69 1.89 43.27
N LYS A 36 24.56 2.90 43.06
CA LYS A 36 24.23 4.11 42.28
C LYS A 36 23.94 3.80 40.82
N VAL A 37 24.72 2.91 40.20
CA VAL A 37 24.47 2.48 38.82
C VAL A 37 23.15 1.72 38.73
N LEU A 38 22.89 0.78 39.64
CA LEU A 38 21.62 0.05 39.69
C LEU A 38 20.41 0.97 39.87
N HIS A 39 20.51 1.98 40.74
CA HIS A 39 19.46 2.99 40.91
C HIS A 39 19.15 3.74 39.61
N GLN A 40 20.20 4.15 38.90
CA GLN A 40 20.03 4.82 37.62
C GLN A 40 19.41 3.90 36.56
N MET A 41 19.80 2.62 36.54
CA MET A 41 19.20 1.63 35.62
C MET A 41 17.71 1.44 35.89
N VAL A 42 17.32 1.24 37.15
CA VAL A 42 15.90 1.07 37.53
C VAL A 42 15.09 2.31 37.20
N ARG A 43 15.66 3.51 37.42
CA ARG A 43 15.01 4.77 37.03
C ARG A 43 14.82 4.88 35.51
N LEU A 44 15.81 4.49 34.72
CA LEU A 44 15.68 4.48 33.26
C LEU A 44 14.61 3.49 32.79
N MET A 45 14.56 2.29 33.38
CA MET A 45 13.53 1.30 33.07
C MET A 45 12.12 1.78 33.44
N ASP A 46 11.98 2.52 34.54
CA ASP A 46 10.73 3.16 34.94
C ASP A 46 10.24 4.19 33.91
N GLN A 47 11.14 5.07 33.45
CA GLN A 47 10.83 6.01 32.38
C GLN A 47 10.46 5.30 31.08
N MET A 48 11.14 4.19 30.75
CA MET A 48 10.80 3.37 29.59
C MET A 48 9.42 2.72 29.73
N ALA A 49 9.06 2.23 30.93
CA ALA A 49 7.75 1.66 31.18
C ALA A 49 6.63 2.71 31.04
N GLU A 50 6.85 3.93 31.54
CA GLU A 50 5.91 5.05 31.37
C GLU A 50 5.72 5.44 29.90
N GLU A 51 6.80 5.62 29.14
CA GLU A 51 6.70 5.96 27.72
C GLU A 51 6.10 4.81 26.90
N HIS A 52 6.38 3.56 27.27
CA HIS A 52 5.76 2.39 26.66
C HIS A 52 4.24 2.39 26.87
N GLU A 53 3.77 2.76 28.06
CA GLU A 53 2.33 2.85 28.32
C GLU A 53 1.66 3.94 27.48
N ARG A 54 2.28 5.11 27.37
CA ARG A 54 1.80 6.18 26.48
C ARG A 54 1.76 5.74 25.02
N MET A 55 2.75 4.96 24.58
CA MET A 55 2.78 4.41 23.23
C MET A 55 1.64 3.41 23.00
N ASN A 56 1.34 2.54 23.96
CA ASN A 56 0.22 1.60 23.86
C ASN A 56 -1.12 2.32 23.74
N VAL A 57 -1.34 3.41 24.50
CA VAL A 57 -2.56 4.21 24.38
C VAL A 57 -2.71 4.77 22.96
N ARG A 58 -1.64 5.37 22.40
CA ARG A 58 -1.67 5.88 21.02
C ARG A 58 -1.89 4.79 19.98
N LEU A 59 -1.34 3.60 20.20
CA LEU A 59 -1.58 2.45 19.32
C LEU A 59 -3.03 2.01 19.37
N ALA A 60 -3.66 1.98 20.55
CA ALA A 60 -5.07 1.65 20.68
C ALA A 60 -5.96 2.70 19.98
N GLU A 61 -5.63 3.99 20.08
CA GLU A 61 -6.32 5.06 19.34
C GLU A 61 -6.17 4.86 17.82
N LEU A 62 -4.98 4.46 17.34
CA LEU A 62 -4.75 4.15 15.93
C LEU A 62 -5.48 2.89 15.46
N GLU A 63 -5.59 1.86 16.31
CA GLU A 63 -6.41 0.67 16.04
C GLU A 63 -7.87 1.09 15.81
N GLU A 64 -8.43 1.95 16.66
CA GLU A 64 -9.78 2.51 16.50
C GLU A 64 -9.94 3.34 15.22
N TYR A 65 -8.96 4.21 14.89
CA TYR A 65 -9.02 4.97 13.64
C TYR A 65 -8.99 4.07 12.40
N VAL A 66 -8.20 2.99 12.42
CA VAL A 66 -8.12 2.04 11.31
C VAL A 66 -9.43 1.26 11.18
N GLU A 67 -10.02 0.84 12.30
CA GLU A 67 -11.35 0.19 12.30
C GLU A 67 -12.42 1.13 11.73
N ALA A 68 -12.41 2.42 12.07
CA ALA A 68 -13.34 3.39 11.51
C ALA A 68 -13.15 3.56 9.98
N VAL A 69 -11.90 3.60 9.51
CA VAL A 69 -11.61 3.66 8.07
C VAL A 69 -12.09 2.39 7.35
N ASP A 70 -11.90 1.22 7.96
CA ASP A 70 -12.38 -0.06 7.42
C ASP A 70 -13.92 -0.07 7.30
N GLU A 71 -14.63 0.42 8.33
CA GLU A 71 -16.09 0.57 8.31
C GLU A 71 -16.56 1.54 7.21
N ASP A 72 -15.94 2.72 7.09
CA ASP A 72 -16.24 3.70 6.05
C ASP A 72 -16.02 3.12 4.64
N LEU A 73 -14.93 2.38 4.43
CA LEU A 73 -14.64 1.74 3.14
C LEU A 73 -15.64 0.64 2.82
N ASN A 74 -16.05 -0.15 3.81
CA ASN A 74 -17.08 -1.17 3.63
C ASN A 74 -18.45 -0.54 3.29
N GLU A 75 -18.81 0.61 3.87
CA GLU A 75 -20.01 1.34 3.45
C GLU A 75 -19.92 1.81 2.00
N MET A 76 -18.76 2.33 1.58
CA MET A 76 -18.52 2.68 0.17
C MET A 76 -18.59 1.47 -0.75
N GLU A 77 -18.04 0.32 -0.33
CA GLU A 77 -18.11 -0.94 -1.07
C GLU A 77 -19.57 -1.32 -1.30
N LEU A 78 -20.39 -1.34 -0.25
CA LEU A 78 -21.82 -1.63 -0.38
C LEU A 78 -22.52 -0.64 -1.30
N LEU A 79 -22.24 0.66 -1.24
CA LEU A 79 -22.87 1.64 -2.14
C LEU A 79 -22.48 1.44 -3.62
N VAL A 80 -21.24 1.05 -3.90
CA VAL A 80 -20.75 0.87 -5.27
C VAL A 80 -21.13 -0.50 -5.82
N TYR A 81 -21.09 -1.55 -5.00
CA TYR A 81 -21.31 -2.93 -5.42
C TYR A 81 -22.74 -3.44 -5.17
N ASP A 82 -23.55 -2.89 -4.25
CA ASP A 82 -24.99 -3.26 -4.14
C ASP A 82 -25.87 -2.57 -5.19
N GLU A 83 -25.41 -1.49 -5.86
CA GLU A 83 -26.14 -0.89 -6.99
C GLU A 83 -25.94 -1.67 -8.32
N VAL A 84 -24.98 -2.60 -8.37
CA VAL A 84 -24.81 -3.57 -9.46
C VAL A 84 -25.42 -4.91 -9.03
N ASP A 85 -26.70 -5.09 -9.37
CA ASP A 85 -27.51 -6.30 -9.19
C ASP A 85 -26.71 -7.60 -9.47
N GLU A 86 -26.87 -8.59 -8.59
CA GLU A 86 -26.16 -9.88 -8.48
C GLU A 86 -26.35 -10.83 -9.69
N ASN A 87 -26.30 -10.35 -10.94
CA ASN A 87 -26.65 -11.17 -12.10
C ASN A 87 -25.88 -10.92 -13.40
N GLU A 88 -24.75 -10.21 -13.37
CA GLU A 88 -23.83 -10.21 -14.49
C GLU A 88 -22.42 -10.42 -13.94
N GLU A 89 -21.84 -11.59 -14.26
CA GLU A 89 -20.43 -11.90 -14.04
C GLU A 89 -19.59 -10.70 -14.50
N GLU A 90 -18.88 -10.06 -13.57
CA GLU A 90 -17.78 -9.11 -13.78
C GLU A 90 -17.55 -8.68 -15.24
N ASP A 91 -18.36 -7.77 -15.76
CA ASP A 91 -17.84 -6.83 -16.75
C ASP A 91 -17.92 -5.43 -16.15
N ILE A 92 -16.82 -5.05 -15.50
CA ILE A 92 -16.55 -3.67 -15.11
C ILE A 92 -16.40 -2.75 -16.35
N GLY A 93 -16.81 -3.20 -17.55
CA GLY A 93 -16.63 -2.52 -18.81
C GLY A 93 -15.16 -2.35 -19.14
N PHE A 94 -14.27 -3.25 -18.68
CA PHE A 94 -12.84 -3.14 -18.92
C PHE A 94 -12.20 -4.47 -19.27
N TRP A 95 -11.53 -4.52 -20.42
CA TRP A 95 -10.75 -5.66 -20.87
C TRP A 95 -9.28 -5.51 -20.52
N GLN A 96 -8.72 -6.55 -19.89
CA GLN A 96 -7.28 -6.62 -19.67
C GLN A 96 -6.57 -7.12 -20.94
N VAL A 97 -5.80 -6.22 -21.54
CA VAL A 97 -5.09 -6.48 -22.79
C VAL A 97 -3.58 -6.39 -22.57
N LYS A 98 -2.85 -7.40 -23.06
CA LYS A 98 -1.38 -7.42 -22.99
C LYS A 98 -0.77 -6.84 -24.25
N CYS A 99 0.06 -5.81 -24.10
CA CYS A 99 0.79 -5.24 -25.22
C CYS A 99 1.79 -6.26 -25.79
N PRO A 100 1.76 -6.55 -27.09
CA PRO A 100 2.65 -7.52 -27.70
C PRO A 100 4.06 -6.97 -28.00
N GLU A 101 4.31 -5.66 -27.80
CA GLU A 101 5.64 -5.05 -27.91
C GLU A 101 6.38 -5.01 -26.56
N CYS A 102 5.84 -4.34 -25.55
CA CYS A 102 6.52 -4.20 -24.25
C CYS A 102 6.18 -5.31 -23.25
N GLY A 103 5.06 -6.01 -23.45
CA GLY A 103 4.60 -7.09 -22.57
C GLY A 103 3.80 -6.64 -21.35
N ASP A 104 3.53 -5.34 -21.19
CA ASP A 104 2.70 -4.83 -20.08
C ASP A 104 1.21 -5.06 -20.33
N SER A 105 0.49 -5.26 -19.24
CA SER A 105 -0.98 -5.33 -19.23
C SER A 105 -1.57 -3.93 -19.07
N MET A 106 -2.53 -3.59 -19.91
CA MET A 106 -3.33 -2.37 -19.81
C MET A 106 -4.82 -2.72 -19.76
N LEU A 107 -5.62 -1.85 -19.14
CA LEU A 107 -7.07 -1.95 -19.10
C LEU A 107 -7.66 -1.06 -20.21
N VAL A 108 -8.57 -1.62 -21.00
CA VAL A 108 -9.22 -0.95 -22.12
C VAL A 108 -10.72 -0.97 -21.90
N ASP A 109 -11.37 0.18 -22.02
CA ASP A 109 -12.82 0.32 -21.83
C ASP A 109 -13.61 -0.47 -22.90
N GLU A 110 -14.62 -1.21 -22.48
CA GLU A 110 -15.47 -2.03 -23.35
C GLU A 110 -16.31 -1.16 -24.29
N GLU A 111 -16.66 0.08 -23.89
CA GLU A 111 -17.38 1.04 -24.74
C GLU A 111 -16.63 1.35 -26.06
N ILE A 112 -15.32 1.10 -26.11
CA ILE A 112 -14.53 1.24 -27.33
C ILE A 112 -14.98 0.21 -28.38
N PHE A 113 -15.45 -0.97 -27.98
CA PHE A 113 -15.83 -2.08 -28.87
C PHE A 113 -17.33 -2.11 -29.25
N ASP A 114 -18.14 -1.16 -28.77
CA ASP A 114 -19.60 -1.07 -29.00
C ASP A 114 -20.01 -1.03 -30.49
N SER A 115 -19.08 -0.72 -31.39
CA SER A 115 -19.30 -0.69 -32.84
C SER A 115 -19.27 -2.09 -33.50
N GLY A 116 -18.96 -3.16 -32.75
CA GLY A 116 -18.78 -4.52 -33.28
C GLY A 116 -17.61 -4.63 -34.25
N SER A 117 -16.59 -3.78 -34.06
CA SER A 117 -15.43 -3.70 -34.94
C SER A 117 -14.13 -3.62 -34.14
N ALA A 118 -13.02 -4.02 -34.78
CA ALA A 118 -11.72 -4.00 -34.14
C ALA A 118 -11.18 -2.58 -34.08
N GLU A 119 -10.77 -2.16 -32.89
CA GLU A 119 -10.48 -0.77 -32.57
C GLU A 119 -9.03 -0.55 -32.19
N ASP A 120 -8.62 0.69 -32.38
CA ASP A 120 -7.24 1.08 -32.52
C ASP A 120 -6.73 1.77 -31.23
N VAL A 121 -6.02 1.02 -30.39
CA VAL A 121 -5.59 1.47 -29.06
C VAL A 121 -4.07 1.66 -29.00
N GLU A 122 -3.63 2.76 -28.38
CA GLU A 122 -2.22 3.08 -28.18
C GLU A 122 -1.75 2.66 -26.79
N CYS A 123 -0.65 1.90 -26.72
CA CYS A 123 -0.05 1.51 -25.45
C CYS A 123 0.59 2.74 -24.75
N PRO A 124 0.23 3.07 -23.50
CA PRO A 124 0.79 4.22 -22.79
C PRO A 124 2.28 4.07 -22.45
N GLN A 125 2.81 2.85 -22.44
CA GLN A 125 4.21 2.59 -22.08
C GLN A 125 5.17 2.69 -23.28
N CYS A 126 4.78 2.18 -24.45
CA CYS A 126 5.67 2.14 -25.62
C CYS A 126 5.10 2.82 -26.87
N GLN A 127 3.94 3.46 -26.78
CA GLN A 127 3.25 4.17 -27.88
C GLN A 127 3.01 3.27 -29.10
N THR A 128 2.99 1.95 -28.87
CA THR A 128 2.67 1.00 -29.92
C THR A 128 1.18 0.99 -30.15
N VAL A 129 0.83 1.13 -31.40
CA VAL A 129 -0.53 1.17 -31.89
C VAL A 129 -0.95 -0.26 -32.24
N MET A 130 -1.96 -0.75 -31.55
CA MET A 130 -2.47 -2.12 -31.64
C MET A 130 -3.96 -2.12 -31.99
N THR A 131 -4.42 -3.19 -32.60
CA THR A 131 -5.81 -3.38 -32.96
C THR A 131 -6.36 -4.51 -32.10
N ILE A 132 -7.44 -4.22 -31.38
CA ILE A 132 -8.09 -5.13 -30.44
C ILE A 132 -9.48 -5.43 -31.00
N SER A 133 -9.82 -6.71 -31.19
CA SER A 133 -11.16 -7.14 -31.62
C SER A 133 -12.03 -7.49 -30.43
N ASP A 134 -13.34 -7.43 -30.63
CA ASP A 134 -14.44 -7.90 -29.76
C ASP A 134 -14.44 -9.42 -29.46
N GLU A 135 -13.47 -10.16 -29.99
CA GLU A 135 -13.20 -11.57 -29.63
C GLU A 135 -11.95 -11.74 -28.74
N GLY A 136 -11.40 -10.64 -28.21
CA GLY A 136 -10.17 -10.62 -27.41
C GLY A 136 -8.89 -10.81 -28.24
N GLY A 137 -8.99 -10.68 -29.57
CA GLY A 137 -7.86 -10.81 -30.49
C GLY A 137 -7.00 -9.55 -30.47
N VAL A 138 -5.73 -9.69 -30.07
CA VAL A 138 -4.76 -8.58 -30.05
C VAL A 138 -3.76 -8.76 -31.18
N SER A 139 -3.82 -7.89 -32.19
CA SER A 139 -2.80 -7.84 -33.25
C SER A 139 -2.05 -6.53 -33.21
N LYS A 140 -0.74 -6.59 -33.44
CA LYS A 140 0.03 -5.41 -33.81
C LYS A 140 -0.52 -4.89 -35.13
N ARG A 141 -0.69 -3.57 -35.24
CA ARG A 141 -0.97 -2.96 -36.53
C ARG A 141 0.37 -2.79 -37.24
N ASP A 142 0.67 -3.70 -38.16
CA ASP A 142 1.78 -3.52 -39.08
C ASP A 142 1.41 -2.35 -40.01
N LEU A 143 1.89 -1.15 -39.72
CA LEU A 143 1.82 -0.04 -40.65
C LEU A 143 2.39 -0.52 -42.00
N PRO A 144 1.64 -0.47 -43.12
CA PRO A 144 2.17 -0.85 -44.40
C PRO A 144 3.41 0.00 -44.70
N HIS A 145 4.44 -0.65 -45.19
CA HIS A 145 5.80 -0.14 -45.45
C HIS A 145 5.89 1.15 -46.31
N HIS A 146 4.78 1.70 -46.78
CA HIS A 146 4.71 2.86 -47.67
C HIS A 146 4.56 4.23 -47.00
N GLN A 147 4.45 4.30 -45.67
CA GLN A 147 4.38 5.58 -44.95
C GLN A 147 5.61 5.92 -44.10
N ARG A 148 6.78 5.34 -44.43
CA ARG A 148 8.10 5.80 -43.93
C ARG A 148 8.65 7.03 -44.66
N ALA A 149 7.84 7.72 -45.47
CA ALA A 149 8.30 8.80 -46.36
C ALA A 149 7.78 10.21 -46.00
N PHE A 150 7.43 10.47 -44.74
CA PHE A 150 6.99 11.81 -44.29
C PHE A 150 7.71 12.38 -43.06
N LEU A 151 8.80 11.75 -42.60
CA LEU A 151 9.64 12.29 -41.51
C LEU A 151 11.10 12.56 -41.92
N ASP A 152 11.38 12.73 -43.22
CA ASP A 152 12.75 12.99 -43.72
C ASP A 152 12.87 14.31 -44.52
N GLN A 153 11.95 15.27 -44.36
CA GLN A 153 12.01 16.58 -45.05
C GLN A 153 12.12 17.80 -44.14
N ASN A 154 12.47 17.63 -42.86
CA ASN A 154 12.85 18.77 -42.01
C ASN A 154 14.26 18.57 -41.46
N GLU A 155 15.25 18.50 -42.35
CA GLU A 155 16.58 18.99 -42.01
C GLU A 155 16.52 20.53 -41.99
N PRO A 156 16.74 21.20 -40.84
CA PRO A 156 17.00 22.63 -40.89
C PRO A 156 18.34 22.85 -41.60
N MET A 157 18.28 23.50 -42.76
CA MET A 157 19.45 24.06 -43.43
C MET A 157 20.20 24.97 -42.44
N VAL A 158 21.39 24.53 -42.03
CA VAL A 158 22.38 25.40 -41.40
C VAL A 158 23.08 26.18 -42.52
N GLU A 159 22.58 27.37 -42.83
CA GLU A 159 23.35 28.37 -43.56
C GLU A 159 24.19 29.18 -42.56
N GLN A 160 25.51 29.00 -42.73
CA GLN A 160 26.66 29.90 -42.49
C GLN A 160 26.46 31.15 -41.63
#